data_AF-T0V2U2-F1
#
_entry.id   AF-T0V2U2-F1
#
_cell.length_a   1.000
_cell.length_b   1.000
_cell.length_c   1.000
_cell.angle_alpha   90.00
_cell.angle_beta   90.00
_cell.angle_gamma   90.00
#
_symmetry.space_group_name_H-M   'P 1'
#
loop_
_entity.id
_entity.type
_entity.pdbx_description
1 polymer ?
#
loop_
_entity_poly.entity_id
_entity_poly.type
_entity_poly.pdbx_seq_one_letter_code
_entity_poly.pdbx_strand_id
1 'polypeptide(L)'
;MAVFEKVQEIIVEELGKDAEEVKLETTFDELDADSLDVFQVISEIEDEFDIQIETEEGLNTVGDLVAYVEEKLNKQGIENILIRDILLCLYNYFDY
;
A
#
# COMPACT_ATOMS: atom_id res chain seq x y z
N MET A 1 -9.37 -10.08 -3.27
CA MET A 1 -8.44 -10.09 -2.13
C MET A 1 -8.51 -8.72 -1.51
N ALA A 2 -8.69 -8.64 -0.20
CA ALA A 2 -8.65 -7.36 0.51
C ALA A 2 -7.20 -6.88 0.60
N VAL A 3 -6.97 -5.55 0.67
CA VAL A 3 -5.61 -4.99 0.83
C VAL A 3 -4.96 -5.57 2.08
N PHE A 4 -5.72 -5.70 3.17
CA PHE A 4 -5.27 -6.36 4.39
C PHE A 4 -4.72 -7.77 4.17
N GLU A 5 -5.40 -8.62 3.40
CA GLU A 5 -4.97 -10.03 3.20
C GLU A 5 -3.59 -10.09 2.54
N LYS A 6 -3.34 -9.20 1.58
CA LYS A 6 -2.09 -9.15 0.84
C LYS A 6 -0.96 -8.52 1.65
N VAL A 7 -1.26 -7.45 2.40
CA VAL A 7 -0.31 -6.86 3.35
C VAL A 7 0.05 -7.87 4.44
N GLN A 8 -0.93 -8.63 4.95
CA GLN A 8 -0.70 -9.68 5.93
C GLN A 8 0.20 -10.78 5.38
N GLU A 9 -0.01 -11.22 4.14
CA GLU A 9 0.83 -12.21 3.44
C GLU A 9 2.28 -11.75 3.36
N ILE A 10 2.52 -10.51 2.90
CA ILE A 10 3.87 -9.92 2.80
C ILE A 10 4.55 -9.87 4.18
N ILE A 11 3.84 -9.42 5.22
CA ILE A 11 4.38 -9.35 6.59
C ILE A 11 4.77 -10.75 7.09
N VAL A 12 3.95 -11.76 6.82
CA VAL A 12 4.20 -13.15 7.21
C VAL A 12 5.44 -13.71 6.49
N GLU A 13 5.58 -13.41 5.20
CA GLU A 13 6.70 -13.89 4.38
C GLU A 13 8.02 -13.22 4.75
N GLU A 14 8.03 -11.89 4.90
CA GLU A 14 9.25 -11.12 5.18
C GLU A 14 9.70 -11.26 6.64
N LEU A 15 8.76 -11.24 7.60
CA LEU A 15 9.10 -11.30 9.02
C LEU A 15 9.10 -12.72 9.59
N GLY A 16 8.60 -13.71 8.83
CA GLY A 16 8.47 -15.09 9.30
C GLY A 16 7.53 -15.24 10.50
N LYS A 17 6.48 -14.42 10.58
CA LYS A 17 5.49 -14.41 11.68
C LYS A 17 4.25 -15.22 11.32
N ASP A 18 3.45 -15.59 12.31
CA ASP A 18 2.18 -16.25 12.05
C ASP A 18 1.11 -15.23 11.61
N ALA A 19 0.29 -15.58 10.62
CA ALA A 19 -0.81 -14.73 10.16
C ALA A 19 -1.79 -14.38 11.29
N GLU A 20 -1.89 -15.23 12.32
CA GLU A 20 -2.72 -14.99 13.50
C GLU A 20 -2.21 -13.84 14.40
N GLU A 21 -0.90 -13.54 14.34
CA GLU A 21 -0.26 -12.46 15.08
C GLU A 21 -0.43 -11.11 14.37
N VAL A 22 -0.53 -11.15 13.03
CA VAL A 22 -0.69 -9.97 12.18
C VAL A 22 -2.15 -9.54 12.13
N LYS A 23 -2.53 -8.64 13.04
CA LYS A 23 -3.86 -8.01 13.09
C LYS A 23 -3.74 -6.52 12.84
N LEU A 24 -4.85 -5.89 12.43
CA LEU A 24 -4.91 -4.44 12.21
C LEU A 24 -4.49 -3.61 13.43
N GLU A 25 -4.72 -4.13 14.64
CA GLU A 25 -4.37 -3.47 15.90
C GLU A 25 -2.92 -3.75 16.35
N THR A 26 -2.25 -4.75 15.76
CA THR A 26 -0.89 -5.13 16.11
C THR A 26 0.09 -4.05 15.64
N THR A 27 1.05 -3.69 16.50
CA THR A 27 2.15 -2.79 16.12
C THR A 27 3.33 -3.54 15.50
N PHE A 28 4.14 -2.85 14.69
CA PHE A 28 5.39 -3.43 14.17
C PHE A 28 6.34 -3.82 15.32
N ASP A 29 6.35 -3.05 16.41
CA ASP A 29 7.10 -3.39 17.62
C ASP A 29 6.61 -4.70 18.27
N GLU A 30 5.30 -4.96 18.29
CA GLU A 30 4.74 -6.23 18.83
C GLU A 30 5.07 -7.43 17.95
N LEU A 31 5.29 -7.20 16.65
CA LEU A 31 5.78 -8.21 15.71
C LEU A 31 7.30 -8.42 15.82
N ASP A 32 7.99 -7.76 16.75
CA ASP A 32 9.47 -7.80 16.87
C ASP A 32 10.14 -7.35 15.56
N ALA A 33 9.50 -6.42 14.84
CA ALA A 33 10.01 -5.85 13.59
C ALA A 33 10.78 -4.57 13.90
N ASP A 34 12.04 -4.51 13.48
CA ASP A 34 12.83 -3.29 13.57
C ASP A 34 12.60 -2.35 12.37
N SER A 35 13.28 -1.20 12.33
CA SER A 35 13.16 -0.26 11.20
C SER A 35 13.59 -0.85 9.85
N LEU A 36 14.52 -1.82 9.83
CA LEU A 36 14.94 -2.48 8.58
C LEU A 36 13.90 -3.50 8.12
N ASP A 37 13.25 -4.18 9.05
CA ASP A 37 12.14 -5.08 8.79
C ASP A 37 10.94 -4.32 8.22
N VAL A 38 10.58 -3.20 8.84
CA VAL A 38 9.52 -2.29 8.35
C VAL A 38 9.86 -1.77 6.95
N PHE A 39 11.12 -1.40 6.70
CA PHE A 39 11.56 -0.96 5.38
C PHE A 39 11.40 -2.05 4.30
N GLN A 40 11.72 -3.31 4.61
CA GLN A 40 11.55 -4.44 3.68
C GLN A 40 10.07 -4.67 3.35
N VAL A 41 9.22 -4.71 4.37
CA VAL A 41 7.76 -4.86 4.19
C VAL A 41 7.20 -3.73 3.33
N ILE A 42 7.59 -2.48 3.59
CA ILE A 42 7.17 -1.32 2.80
C ILE A 42 7.62 -1.47 1.34
N SER A 43 8.87 -1.86 1.10
CA SER A 43 9.42 -1.99 -0.25
C SER A 43 8.69 -3.07 -1.07
N GLU A 44 8.36 -4.21 -0.46
CA GLU A 44 7.59 -5.28 -1.13
C GLU A 44 6.15 -4.84 -1.42
N ILE A 45 5.55 -4.06 -0.52
CA ILE A 45 4.22 -3.46 -0.74
C ILE A 45 4.26 -2.43 -1.87
N GLU A 46 5.29 -1.59 -1.94
CA GLU A 46 5.47 -0.64 -3.05
C GLU A 46 5.53 -1.37 -4.40
N ASP A 47 6.33 -2.44 -4.48
CA ASP A 47 6.50 -3.24 -5.69
C ASP A 47 5.23 -4.02 -6.07
N GLU A 48 4.54 -4.64 -5.11
CA GLU A 48 3.33 -5.42 -5.38
C GLU A 48 2.14 -4.55 -5.81
N PHE A 49 2.00 -3.36 -5.22
CA PHE A 49 0.87 -2.47 -5.48
C PHE A 49 1.19 -1.34 -6.48
N ASP A 50 2.43 -1.25 -6.97
CA ASP A 50 2.94 -0.16 -7.84
C ASP A 50 2.67 1.23 -7.22
N ILE A 51 2.90 1.35 -5.91
CA ILE A 51 2.71 2.57 -5.13
C ILE A 51 4.03 3.12 -4.61
N GLN A 52 4.00 4.38 -4.14
CA GLN A 52 5.15 5.02 -3.52
C GLN A 52 4.77 5.56 -2.14
N ILE A 53 5.44 5.03 -1.13
CA ILE A 53 5.32 5.35 0.30
C ILE A 53 6.50 6.25 0.66
N GLU A 54 6.22 7.55 0.79
CA GLU A 54 7.26 8.56 0.97
C GLU A 54 7.77 8.66 2.43
N THR A 55 7.07 8.03 3.38
CA THR A 55 7.44 8.08 4.80
C THR A 55 6.90 6.87 5.56
N GLU A 56 7.72 6.37 6.49
CA GLU A 56 7.33 5.43 7.54
C GLU A 56 6.68 6.15 8.75
N GLU A 57 6.80 7.48 8.84
CA GLU A 57 6.28 8.24 9.97
C GLU A 57 4.75 8.19 10.01
N GLY A 58 4.22 7.61 11.10
CA GLY A 58 2.78 7.43 11.29
C GLY A 58 2.27 6.02 10.96
N LEU A 59 3.14 5.12 10.49
CA LEU A 59 2.83 3.71 10.25
C LEU A 59 3.24 2.87 11.46
N ASN A 60 2.52 3.00 12.58
CA ASN A 60 2.87 2.28 13.82
C ASN A 60 2.20 0.91 13.89
N THR A 61 1.01 0.78 13.30
CA THR A 61 0.23 -0.46 13.27
C THR A 61 0.08 -1.01 11.85
N VAL A 62 -0.21 -2.31 11.75
CA VAL A 62 -0.57 -2.94 10.47
C VAL A 62 -1.80 -2.25 9.87
N GLY A 63 -2.75 -1.83 10.69
CA GLY A 63 -3.93 -1.09 10.24
C GLY A 63 -3.60 0.26 9.61
N ASP A 64 -2.63 0.98 10.16
CA ASP A 64 -2.18 2.26 9.58
C ASP A 64 -1.59 2.05 8.18
N LEU A 65 -0.76 1.01 8.02
CA LEU A 65 -0.16 0.65 6.74
C LEU A 65 -1.23 0.27 5.70
N VAL A 66 -2.18 -0.58 6.07
CA VAL A 66 -3.28 -1.00 5.17
C VAL A 66 -4.12 0.20 4.75
N ALA A 67 -4.50 1.07 5.69
CA ALA A 67 -5.27 2.27 5.39
C ALA A 67 -4.51 3.22 4.46
N TYR A 68 -3.19 3.36 4.66
CA TYR A 68 -2.33 4.17 3.81
C TYR A 68 -2.26 3.64 2.38
N VAL A 69 -2.08 2.33 2.22
CA VAL A 69 -2.08 1.63 0.92
C VAL A 69 -3.41 1.81 0.21
N GLU A 70 -4.53 1.61 0.92
CA GLU A 70 -5.88 1.83 0.37
C GLU A 70 -6.08 3.27 -0.09
N GLU A 71 -5.64 4.26 0.68
CA GLU A 71 -5.72 5.67 0.29
C GLU A 71 -4.91 5.97 -0.97
N LYS A 72 -3.68 5.44 -1.06
CA LYS A 72 -2.79 5.62 -2.22
C LYS A 72 -3.37 4.97 -3.48
N LEU A 73 -3.87 3.74 -3.38
CA LEU A 73 -4.53 3.05 -4.49
C LEU A 73 -5.76 3.81 -4.97
N ASN A 74 -6.57 4.37 -4.05
CA ASN A 74 -7.73 5.17 -4.41
C ASN A 74 -7.31 6.48 -5.12
N LYS A 75 -6.26 7.15 -4.62
CA LYS A 75 -5.70 8.36 -5.26
C LYS A 75 -5.17 8.07 -6.67
N GLN A 76 -4.37 7.00 -6.84
CA GLN A 76 -3.88 6.59 -8.16
C GLN A 76 -5.02 6.23 -9.12
N GLY A 77 -6.08 5.58 -8.62
CA GLY A 77 -7.29 5.30 -9.40
C GLY A 77 -7.97 6.58 -9.89
N ILE A 78 -8.09 7.59 -9.02
CA ILE A 78 -8.68 8.90 -9.38
C ILE A 78 -7.80 9.66 -10.39
N GLU A 79 -6.48 9.68 -10.21
CA GLU A 79 -5.57 10.33 -11.16
C GLU A 79 -5.62 9.67 -12.55
N ASN A 80 -5.66 8.33 -12.61
CA ASN A 80 -5.82 7.60 -13.87
C ASN A 80 -7.15 7.89 -14.56
N ILE A 81 -8.25 8.04 -13.81
CA ILE A 81 -9.55 8.44 -14.37
C ILE A 81 -9.48 9.87 -14.91
N LEU A 82 -8.91 10.81 -14.14
CA LEU A 82 -8.81 12.22 -14.53
C LEU A 82 -7.96 12.40 -15.78
N ILE A 83 -6.82 11.70 -15.86
CA ILE A 83 -5.94 11.71 -17.04
C ILE A 83 -6.67 11.12 -18.25
N ARG A 84 -7.39 10.00 -18.08
CA ARG A 84 -8.15 9.37 -19.17
C ARG A 84 -9.25 10.28 -19.69
N ASP A 85 -9.99 10.95 -18.81
CA ASP A 85 -11.07 11.86 -19.20
C ASP A 85 -10.52 13.11 -19.93
N ILE A 86 -9.38 13.65 -19.48
CA ILE A 86 -8.68 14.74 -20.19
C ILE A 86 -8.17 14.26 -21.57
N LEU A 87 -7.57 13.07 -21.65
CA LEU A 87 -7.06 12.52 -22.90
C LEU A 87 -8.18 12.25 -23.92
N LEU A 88 -9.32 11.72 -23.46
CA LEU A 88 -10.52 11.50 -24.27
C LEU A 88 -11.09 12.83 -24.78
N CYS A 89 -11.09 13.88 -23.96
CA CYS A 89 -11.48 15.21 -24.40
C CYS A 89 -10.53 15.77 -25.47
N LEU A 90 -9.21 15.62 -25.30
CA LEU A 90 -8.22 16.09 -26.27
C LEU A 90 -8.29 15.32 -27.59
N TYR A 91 -8.49 14.00 -27.54
CA TYR A 91 -8.64 13.17 -28.74
C TYR A 91 -9.87 13.58 -29.56
N ASN A 92 -11.02 13.77 -28.91
CA ASN A 92 -12.23 14.25 -29.59
C ASN A 92 -12.13 15.71 -30.07
N TYR A 93 -11.20 16.51 -29.53
CA TYR A 93 -10.99 17.90 -29.96
C TYR A 93 -10.10 18.03 -31.20
N PHE A 94 -9.26 17.03 -31.49
CA PHE A 94 -8.32 17.03 -32.62
C PHE A 94 -8.82 16.29 -33.87
N ASP A 95 -10.02 15.68 -33.82
CA ASP A 95 -10.66 14.99 -34.94
C ASP A 95 -11.55 15.89 -35.83
N TYR A 96 -11.28 17.20 -35.88
CA TYR A 96 -11.98 18.18 -36.75
C TYR A 96 -11.05 19.03 -37.61
#